data_AF-A0A821S8W3-F1
#
_entry.id   AF-A0A821S8W3-F1
#
_cell.length_a   1.000
_cell.length_b   1.000
_cell.length_c   1.000
_cell.angle_alpha   90.00
_cell.angle_beta   90.00
_cell.angle_gamma   90.00
#
_symmetry.space_group_name_H-M   'P 1'
#
loop_
_entity.id
_entity.type
_entity.pdbx_description
1 polymer ?
#
loop_
_entity_poly.entity_id
_entity_poly.type
_entity_poly.pdbx_seq_one_letter_code
_entity_poly.pdbx_strand_id
1 'polypeptide(L)'
;MSRLLCLAVALSCTLDARAGTLPSFLRACSASDPNLSQCVEKVIAVGGGKFAKGIPELGIASLDPVHLGRVVVDNPALKLTFDDTVVTGLGGFVVNSYKIDTEKGKATLDFTANVTLKAHYDMDGQVLILPIRGNGEAKIKITNLNIVIKYDYKTVDGYWTVTGYKDSYNMDRAQFKFTNLFNGNKELASTINRVINDNWEPVIRDIAPVAFETIISACVNEAKKLFAAVPADRLLLP
;
A
#
# COMPACT_ATOMS: atom_id res chain seq x y z
N MET A 1 20.83 44.96 -53.48
CA MET A 1 20.54 45.60 -52.16
C MET A 1 19.12 45.25 -51.76
N SER A 2 18.95 44.64 -50.58
CA SER A 2 17.68 44.41 -49.83
C SER A 2 16.60 43.55 -50.53
N ARG A 3 15.89 42.63 -49.89
CA ARG A 3 15.80 42.18 -48.50
C ARG A 3 15.10 40.81 -48.50
N LEU A 4 15.68 39.83 -47.82
CA LEU A 4 14.97 38.64 -47.33
C LEU A 4 13.85 39.08 -46.38
N LEU A 5 12.65 38.52 -46.52
CA LEU A 5 11.70 38.42 -45.43
C LEU A 5 11.14 36.99 -45.41
N CYS A 6 11.82 36.11 -44.66
CA CYS A 6 11.24 34.85 -44.21
C CYS A 6 10.16 35.17 -43.16
N LEU A 7 8.89 34.93 -43.47
CA LEU A 7 7.86 34.84 -42.43
C LEU A 7 8.07 33.53 -41.66
N ALA A 8 8.70 33.65 -40.49
CA ALA A 8 8.77 32.57 -39.52
C ALA A 8 7.40 32.41 -38.85
N VAL A 9 6.84 31.21 -38.97
CA VAL A 9 5.66 30.75 -38.23
C VAL A 9 6.06 30.63 -36.75
N ALA A 10 5.64 31.58 -35.92
CA ALA A 10 5.69 31.44 -34.47
C ALA A 10 4.43 30.73 -34.00
N LEU A 11 4.38 29.40 -34.18
CA LEU A 11 3.46 28.54 -33.46
C LEU A 11 4.02 28.40 -32.04
N SER A 12 3.76 29.40 -31.19
CA SER A 12 3.97 29.29 -29.75
C SER A 12 2.94 28.29 -29.21
N CYS A 13 3.24 27.01 -29.39
CA CYS A 13 2.64 25.93 -28.64
C CYS A 13 3.25 26.04 -27.24
N THR A 14 2.71 26.92 -26.40
CA THR A 14 2.89 26.79 -24.96
C THR A 14 2.26 25.46 -24.60
N LEU A 15 3.09 24.42 -24.53
CA LEU A 15 2.82 23.26 -23.70
C LEU A 15 2.72 23.79 -22.27
N ASP A 16 1.56 24.36 -21.94
CA ASP A 16 1.05 24.37 -20.59
C ASP A 16 0.79 22.89 -20.29
N ALA A 17 1.86 22.18 -19.93
CA ALA A 17 1.73 20.93 -19.22
C ALA A 17 0.88 21.31 -18.01
N ARG A 18 -0.39 20.92 -18.01
CA ARG A 18 -1.29 21.13 -16.88
C ARG A 18 -0.63 20.46 -15.68
N ALA A 19 0.15 21.24 -14.93
CA ALA A 19 0.70 20.84 -13.66
C ALA A 19 -0.46 20.29 -12.84
N GLY A 20 -0.37 19.04 -12.41
CA GLY A 20 -1.45 18.43 -11.64
C GLY A 20 -1.69 19.24 -10.38
N THR A 21 -2.95 19.59 -10.14
CA THR A 21 -3.34 20.25 -8.89
C THR A 21 -3.41 19.22 -7.78
N LEU A 22 -2.89 19.57 -6.61
CA LEU A 22 -3.09 18.76 -5.41
C LEU A 22 -4.61 18.54 -5.20
N PRO A 23 -5.07 17.30 -4.99
CA PRO A 23 -6.48 17.01 -4.74
C PRO A 23 -7.04 17.88 -3.61
N SER A 24 -8.24 18.44 -3.79
CA SER A 24 -8.79 19.47 -2.89
C SER A 24 -9.00 19.03 -1.43
N PHE A 25 -9.01 17.73 -1.17
CA PHE A 25 -9.08 17.18 0.18
C PHE A 25 -7.71 17.05 0.87
N LEU A 26 -6.61 17.30 0.15
CA LEU A 26 -5.26 17.42 0.67
C LEU A 26 -4.89 18.91 0.70
N ARG A 27 -4.37 19.36 1.83
CA ARG A 27 -3.89 20.73 1.99
C ARG A 27 -2.37 20.71 2.03
N ALA A 28 -1.72 21.50 1.19
CA ALA A 28 -0.27 21.60 1.20
C ALA A 28 0.23 22.26 2.50
N CYS A 29 1.39 21.79 2.99
CA CYS A 29 2.12 22.38 4.11
C CYS A 29 3.21 23.31 3.61
N SER A 30 3.70 24.21 4.47
CA SER A 30 4.86 25.05 4.16
C SER A 30 6.16 24.34 4.53
N ALA A 31 7.15 24.34 3.65
CA ALA A 31 8.50 23.84 3.89
C ALA A 31 9.21 24.61 5.03
N SER A 32 8.82 25.87 5.23
CA SER A 32 9.33 26.73 6.30
C SER A 32 8.58 26.58 7.64
N ASP A 33 7.55 25.72 7.72
CA ASP A 33 6.84 25.46 8.96
C ASP A 33 7.77 24.73 9.97
N PRO A 34 8.04 25.29 11.16
CA PRO A 34 8.84 24.60 12.18
C PRO A 34 8.21 23.28 12.66
N ASN A 35 6.91 23.07 12.42
CA ASN A 35 6.17 21.85 12.69
C ASN A 35 5.75 21.11 11.41
N LEU A 36 6.56 21.20 10.35
CA LEU A 36 6.28 20.60 9.04
C LEU A 36 5.84 19.13 9.14
N SER A 37 6.54 18.33 9.94
CA SER A 37 6.21 16.91 10.12
C SER A 37 4.77 16.72 10.62
N GLN A 38 4.36 17.48 11.64
CA GLN A 38 3.01 17.45 12.20
C GLN A 38 1.96 18.04 11.25
N CYS A 39 2.33 19.03 10.43
CA CYS A 39 1.45 19.53 9.39
C CYS A 39 1.12 18.41 8.40
N VAL A 40 2.13 17.73 7.84
CA VAL A 40 1.93 16.65 6.86
C VAL A 40 1.21 15.45 7.50
N GLU A 41 1.54 15.11 8.75
CA GLU A 41 0.83 14.08 9.51
C GLU A 41 -0.69 14.31 9.52
N LYS A 42 -1.12 15.55 9.82
CA LYS A 42 -2.56 15.92 9.81
C LYS A 42 -3.17 15.83 8.43
N VAL A 43 -2.44 16.20 7.39
CA VAL A 43 -2.90 16.09 6.00
C VAL A 43 -3.16 14.63 5.64
N ILE A 44 -2.24 13.73 6.02
CA ILE A 44 -2.41 12.28 5.81
C ILE A 44 -3.57 11.75 6.65
N ALA A 45 -3.68 12.16 7.92
CA ALA A 45 -4.76 11.69 8.81
C ALA A 45 -6.16 12.08 8.30
N VAL A 46 -6.31 13.28 7.73
CA VAL A 46 -7.61 13.78 7.20
C VAL A 46 -7.88 13.29 5.78
N GLY A 47 -6.85 13.25 4.93
CA GLY A 47 -6.96 12.95 3.51
C GLY A 47 -6.74 11.49 3.14
N GLY A 48 -6.05 10.72 3.98
CA GLY A 48 -5.61 9.37 3.70
C GLY A 48 -6.75 8.40 3.39
N GLY A 49 -7.84 8.46 4.15
CA GLY A 49 -9.02 7.63 3.87
C GLY A 49 -9.71 7.98 2.55
N LYS A 50 -9.60 9.23 2.08
CA LYS A 50 -10.08 9.62 0.73
C LYS A 50 -9.11 9.18 -0.35
N PHE A 51 -7.81 9.32 -0.11
CA PHE A 51 -6.75 8.81 -0.99
C PHE A 51 -6.90 7.30 -1.22
N ALA A 52 -7.21 6.54 -0.17
CA ALA A 52 -7.41 5.10 -0.25
C ALA A 52 -8.62 4.67 -1.12
N LYS A 53 -9.56 5.58 -1.41
CA LYS A 53 -10.66 5.30 -2.36
C LYS A 53 -10.22 5.40 -3.83
N GLY A 54 -8.99 5.84 -4.07
CA GLY A 54 -8.47 6.12 -5.41
C GLY A 54 -8.74 7.55 -5.86
N ILE A 55 -8.01 7.98 -6.88
CA ILE A 55 -8.11 9.28 -7.54
C ILE A 55 -8.00 9.01 -9.05
N PRO A 56 -9.11 8.62 -9.72
CA PRO A 56 -9.09 8.19 -11.12
C PRO A 56 -8.49 9.21 -12.08
N GLU A 57 -8.69 10.50 -11.82
CA GLU A 57 -8.12 11.61 -12.61
C GLU A 57 -6.59 11.67 -12.56
N LEU A 58 -5.96 11.04 -11.56
CA LEU A 58 -4.50 10.90 -11.44
C LEU A 58 -4.03 9.46 -11.74
N GLY A 59 -4.94 8.58 -12.22
CA GLY A 59 -4.64 7.17 -12.45
C GLY A 59 -4.39 6.37 -11.16
N ILE A 60 -4.81 6.91 -10.01
CA ILE A 60 -4.62 6.29 -8.70
C ILE A 60 -5.78 5.32 -8.45
N ALA A 61 -5.45 4.05 -8.29
CA ALA A 61 -6.42 2.99 -8.04
C ALA A 61 -6.91 3.00 -6.59
N SER A 62 -8.02 2.33 -6.34
CA SER A 62 -8.50 2.09 -4.97
C SER A 62 -7.50 1.23 -4.20
N LEU A 63 -7.20 1.65 -2.97
CA LEU A 63 -6.46 0.89 -1.97
C LEU A 63 -7.40 0.30 -0.89
N ASP A 64 -8.71 0.53 -0.97
CA ASP A 64 -9.70 -0.14 -0.13
C ASP A 64 -11.05 -0.30 -0.87
N PRO A 65 -11.27 -1.47 -1.51
CA PRO A 65 -10.42 -2.66 -1.51
C PRO A 65 -9.15 -2.52 -2.37
N VAL A 66 -8.07 -3.24 -1.98
CA VAL A 66 -6.93 -3.58 -2.85
C VAL A 66 -7.20 -4.93 -3.51
N HIS A 67 -6.99 -5.00 -4.82
CA HIS A 67 -7.04 -6.25 -5.57
C HIS A 67 -5.62 -6.70 -5.89
N LEU A 68 -5.17 -7.81 -5.29
CA LEU A 68 -3.81 -8.35 -5.49
C LEU A 68 -3.77 -9.44 -6.57
N GLY A 69 -4.93 -9.96 -6.98
CA GLY A 69 -4.99 -11.09 -7.91
C GLY A 69 -4.46 -12.37 -7.27
N ARG A 70 -3.43 -12.97 -7.88
CA ARG A 70 -2.82 -14.22 -7.42
C ARG A 70 -1.63 -13.96 -6.51
N VAL A 71 -1.67 -14.52 -5.29
CA VAL A 71 -0.57 -14.53 -4.33
C VAL A 71 -0.13 -15.98 -4.10
N VAL A 72 1.17 -16.24 -4.17
CA VAL A 72 1.72 -17.60 -4.03
C VAL A 72 2.71 -17.63 -2.87
N VAL A 73 2.45 -18.53 -1.92
CA VAL A 73 3.37 -18.93 -0.87
C VAL A 73 3.86 -20.32 -1.22
N ASP A 74 5.10 -20.44 -1.67
CA ASP A 74 5.72 -21.70 -2.05
C ASP A 74 7.01 -21.87 -1.26
N ASN A 75 6.93 -22.65 -0.19
CA ASN A 75 8.08 -23.04 0.62
C ASN A 75 8.11 -24.57 0.79
N PRO A 76 9.23 -25.15 1.27
CA PRO A 76 9.35 -26.61 1.35
C PRO A 76 8.29 -27.31 2.19
N ALA A 77 7.68 -26.62 3.17
CA ALA A 77 6.66 -27.17 4.04
C ALA A 77 5.24 -26.93 3.49
N LEU A 78 5.00 -25.80 2.81
CA LEU A 78 3.67 -25.33 2.46
C LEU A 78 3.63 -24.78 1.03
N LYS A 79 2.71 -25.33 0.23
CA LYS A 79 2.26 -24.76 -1.02
C LYS A 79 0.88 -24.17 -0.81
N LEU A 80 0.76 -22.86 -0.92
CA LEU A 80 -0.48 -22.13 -0.72
C LEU A 80 -0.62 -21.08 -1.82
N THR A 81 -1.68 -21.20 -2.60
CA THR A 81 -2.10 -20.18 -3.56
C THR A 81 -3.33 -19.48 -3.02
N PHE A 82 -3.36 -18.15 -3.16
CA PHE A 82 -4.57 -17.35 -3.07
C PHE A 82 -4.86 -16.76 -4.45
N ASP A 83 -6.04 -17.05 -4.99
CA ASP A 83 -6.56 -16.45 -6.22
C ASP A 83 -7.68 -15.44 -5.87
N ASP A 84 -7.89 -14.46 -6.75
CA ASP A 84 -8.85 -13.36 -6.56
C ASP A 84 -8.72 -12.67 -5.20
N THR A 85 -7.47 -12.43 -4.79
CA THR A 85 -7.15 -11.91 -3.47
C THR A 85 -7.59 -10.46 -3.33
N VAL A 86 -8.46 -10.20 -2.36
CA VAL A 86 -8.99 -8.88 -2.01
C VAL A 86 -8.65 -8.54 -0.57
N VAL A 87 -8.04 -7.37 -0.36
CA VAL A 87 -7.73 -6.82 0.96
C VAL A 87 -8.59 -5.59 1.21
N THR A 88 -9.18 -5.51 2.39
CA THR A 88 -10.05 -4.42 2.83
C THR A 88 -9.62 -3.88 4.19
N GLY A 89 -10.00 -2.64 4.51
CA GLY A 89 -9.78 -2.00 5.81
C GLY A 89 -8.59 -1.03 5.85
N LEU A 90 -7.79 -0.96 4.78
CA LEU A 90 -6.69 0.00 4.68
C LEU A 90 -7.17 1.45 4.70
N GLY A 91 -8.36 1.76 4.19
CA GLY A 91 -8.91 3.12 4.18
C GLY A 91 -9.30 3.64 5.56
N GLY A 92 -9.38 2.75 6.57
CA GLY A 92 -9.63 3.08 7.97
C GLY A 92 -8.36 3.19 8.82
N PHE A 93 -7.19 3.36 8.19
CA PHE A 93 -5.93 3.47 8.92
C PHE A 93 -5.86 4.71 9.82
N VAL A 94 -5.05 4.61 10.87
CA VAL A 94 -4.72 5.69 11.80
C VAL A 94 -3.24 6.02 11.62
N VAL A 95 -2.92 7.28 11.39
CA VAL A 95 -1.54 7.77 11.37
C VAL A 95 -1.04 7.82 12.81
N ASN A 96 0.06 7.12 13.10
CA ASN A 96 0.71 7.16 14.42
C ASN A 96 1.77 8.25 14.47
N SER A 97 2.57 8.38 13.40
CA SER A 97 3.48 9.50 13.22
C SER A 97 3.87 9.71 11.77
N TYR A 98 4.23 10.95 11.43
CA TYR A 98 4.94 11.27 10.20
C TYR A 98 6.18 12.10 10.49
N LYS A 99 7.29 11.80 9.82
CA LYS A 99 8.53 12.58 9.90
C LYS A 99 9.07 12.83 8.51
N ILE A 100 9.49 14.06 8.22
CA ILE A 100 10.11 14.44 6.96
C ILE A 100 11.37 15.29 7.23
N ASP A 101 12.43 14.97 6.50
CA ASP A 101 13.70 15.68 6.44
C ASP A 101 13.89 16.10 4.97
N THR A 102 13.55 17.35 4.67
CA THR A 102 13.59 17.92 3.32
C THR A 102 15.01 18.11 2.81
N GLU A 103 15.97 18.37 3.70
CA GLU A 103 17.38 18.52 3.36
C GLU A 103 17.98 17.20 2.89
N LYS A 104 17.62 16.09 3.54
CA LYS A 104 18.11 14.75 3.19
C LYS A 104 17.23 14.02 2.17
N GLY A 105 16.07 14.58 1.83
CA GLY A 105 15.08 13.92 0.98
C GLY A 105 14.59 12.61 1.58
N LYS A 106 14.27 12.59 2.89
CA LYS A 106 13.83 11.38 3.60
C LYS A 106 12.52 11.61 4.32
N ALA A 107 11.70 10.58 4.40
CA ALA A 107 10.50 10.61 5.21
C ALA A 107 10.20 9.24 5.82
N THR A 108 9.40 9.26 6.87
CA THR A 108 8.92 8.07 7.58
C THR A 108 7.45 8.26 7.87
N LEU A 109 6.63 7.30 7.45
CA LEU A 109 5.22 7.20 7.79
C LEU A 109 5.02 5.96 8.67
N ASP A 110 4.40 6.14 9.82
CA ASP A 110 3.99 5.09 10.73
C ASP A 110 2.46 5.13 10.86
N PHE A 111 1.79 4.02 10.55
CA PHE A 111 0.35 3.91 10.63
C PHE A 111 -0.12 2.53 11.08
N THR A 112 -1.32 2.47 11.63
CA THR A 112 -1.97 1.24 12.07
C THR A 112 -3.30 1.05 11.35
N ALA A 113 -3.59 -0.17 10.93
CA ALA A 113 -4.86 -0.54 10.30
C ALA A 113 -5.38 -1.89 10.81
N ASN A 114 -6.69 -2.09 10.68
CA ASN A 114 -7.30 -3.42 10.80
C ASN A 114 -7.67 -3.88 9.40
N VAL A 115 -7.11 -4.99 8.96
CA VAL A 115 -7.29 -5.46 7.58
C VAL A 115 -7.97 -6.83 7.52
N THR A 116 -8.74 -7.05 6.47
CA THR A 116 -9.32 -8.35 6.16
C THR A 116 -8.95 -8.74 4.74
N LEU A 117 -8.28 -9.88 4.60
CA LEU A 117 -8.04 -10.57 3.34
C LEU A 117 -9.16 -11.58 3.10
N LYS A 118 -9.64 -11.63 1.87
CA LYS A 118 -10.49 -12.70 1.33
C LYS A 118 -9.89 -13.19 0.02
N ALA A 119 -9.93 -14.49 -0.20
CA ALA A 119 -9.43 -15.12 -1.43
C ALA A 119 -10.02 -16.52 -1.57
N HIS A 120 -10.01 -17.04 -2.79
CA HIS A 120 -10.05 -18.47 -3.02
C HIS A 120 -8.66 -19.03 -2.75
N TYR A 121 -8.53 -20.11 -1.98
CA TYR A 121 -7.24 -20.72 -1.67
C TYR A 121 -7.17 -22.16 -2.16
N ASP A 122 -5.95 -22.56 -2.54
CA ASP A 122 -5.56 -23.96 -2.71
C ASP A 122 -4.29 -24.20 -1.90
N MET A 123 -4.31 -25.20 -1.04
CA MET A 123 -3.26 -25.47 -0.06
C MET A 123 -2.97 -26.96 0.04
N ASP A 124 -1.68 -27.30 0.03
CA ASP A 124 -1.16 -28.64 0.30
C ASP A 124 0.21 -28.54 1.00
N GLY A 125 0.42 -29.41 1.99
CA GLY A 125 1.66 -29.47 2.75
C GLY A 125 1.41 -29.52 4.26
N GLN A 126 2.13 -28.69 5.00
CA GLN A 126 2.20 -28.73 6.44
C GLN A 126 2.29 -27.32 7.01
N VAL A 127 1.46 -27.06 8.03
CA VAL A 127 1.53 -25.84 8.86
C VAL A 127 1.93 -26.26 10.26
N LEU A 128 3.03 -25.72 10.77
CA LEU A 128 3.70 -26.21 11.98
C LEU A 128 4.13 -27.68 11.83
N ILE A 129 3.51 -28.58 12.58
CA ILE A 129 3.70 -30.04 12.51
C ILE A 129 2.49 -30.76 11.89
N LEU A 130 1.47 -30.01 11.47
CA LEU A 130 0.17 -30.56 11.09
C LEU A 130 0.04 -30.61 9.58
N PRO A 131 -0.22 -31.79 8.98
CA PRO A 131 -0.51 -31.88 7.57
C PRO A 131 -1.79 -31.11 7.29
N ILE A 132 -1.79 -30.32 6.22
CA ILE A 132 -2.92 -29.49 5.84
C ILE A 132 -3.15 -29.60 4.34
N ARG A 133 -4.41 -29.80 3.99
CA ARG A 133 -4.86 -29.75 2.60
C ARG A 133 -6.25 -29.14 2.55
N GLY A 134 -6.49 -28.31 1.57
CA GLY A 134 -7.81 -27.77 1.32
C GLY A 134 -7.85 -26.90 0.08
N ASN A 135 -9.05 -26.78 -0.47
CA ASN A 135 -9.34 -25.86 -1.55
C ASN A 135 -10.70 -25.23 -1.27
N GLY A 136 -10.79 -23.90 -1.22
CA GLY A 136 -12.04 -23.22 -0.90
C GLY A 136 -11.85 -21.74 -0.57
N GLU A 137 -12.75 -21.17 0.22
CA GLU A 137 -12.69 -19.77 0.63
C GLU A 137 -11.81 -19.58 1.87
N ALA A 138 -10.93 -18.59 1.81
CA ALA A 138 -10.12 -18.10 2.91
C ALA A 138 -10.61 -16.72 3.37
N LYS A 139 -10.62 -16.51 4.69
CA LYS A 139 -10.77 -15.20 5.31
C LYS A 139 -9.74 -15.04 6.40
N ILE A 140 -8.86 -14.05 6.26
CA ILE A 140 -7.83 -13.73 7.25
C ILE A 140 -8.11 -12.32 7.77
N LYS A 141 -8.26 -12.17 9.08
CA LYS A 141 -8.35 -10.87 9.74
C LYS A 141 -7.06 -10.58 10.47
N ILE A 142 -6.54 -9.38 10.33
CA ILE A 142 -5.37 -8.91 11.05
C ILE A 142 -5.78 -7.70 11.87
N THR A 143 -5.55 -7.78 13.17
CA THR A 143 -5.89 -6.74 14.14
C THR A 143 -4.64 -5.96 14.51
N ASN A 144 -4.77 -4.63 14.55
CA ASN A 144 -3.70 -3.69 14.90
C ASN A 144 -2.42 -3.95 14.10
N LEU A 145 -2.55 -4.06 12.77
CA LEU A 145 -1.41 -4.14 11.87
C LEU A 145 -0.73 -2.77 11.85
N ASN A 146 0.43 -2.66 12.49
CA ASN A 146 1.29 -1.48 12.42
C ASN A 146 2.27 -1.63 11.27
N ILE A 147 2.38 -0.60 10.44
CA ILE A 147 3.30 -0.54 9.30
C ILE A 147 4.10 0.75 9.40
N VAL A 148 5.43 0.62 9.28
CA VAL A 148 6.36 1.74 9.18
C VAL A 148 7.01 1.71 7.82
N ILE A 149 6.86 2.78 7.04
CA ILE A 149 7.49 2.95 5.72
C ILE A 149 8.48 4.10 5.82
N LYS A 150 9.76 3.82 5.55
CA LYS A 150 10.83 4.80 5.41
C LYS A 150 11.18 4.94 3.95
N TYR A 151 11.08 6.13 3.38
CA TYR A 151 11.36 6.34 1.96
C TYR A 151 12.30 7.50 1.72
N ASP A 152 13.16 7.33 0.72
CA ASP A 152 14.02 8.38 0.17
C ASP A 152 13.35 8.94 -1.09
N TYR A 153 13.40 10.27 -1.27
CA TYR A 153 12.84 10.96 -2.41
C TYR A 153 13.76 12.08 -2.90
N LYS A 154 13.60 12.45 -4.17
CA LYS A 154 14.31 13.58 -4.81
C LYS A 154 13.35 14.36 -5.68
N THR A 155 13.68 15.62 -5.94
CA THR A 155 12.99 16.40 -6.97
C THR A 155 13.66 16.17 -8.32
N VAL A 156 12.91 15.68 -9.30
CA VAL A 156 13.35 15.47 -10.69
C VAL A 156 12.35 16.17 -11.58
N ASP A 157 12.81 17.08 -12.44
CA ASP A 157 11.98 17.89 -13.35
C ASP A 157 10.81 18.62 -12.65
N GLY A 158 11.01 19.02 -11.39
CA GLY A 158 10.00 19.72 -10.58
C GLY A 158 9.03 18.80 -9.83
N TYR A 159 9.15 17.48 -9.93
CA TYR A 159 8.27 16.49 -9.29
C TYR A 159 9.02 15.64 -8.27
N TRP A 160 8.31 15.17 -7.23
CA TRP A 160 8.89 14.24 -6.28
C TRP A 160 8.97 12.83 -6.88
N THR A 161 10.14 12.21 -6.78
CA THR A 161 10.40 10.83 -7.19
C THR A 161 10.92 10.05 -6.00
N VAL A 162 10.21 8.98 -5.62
CA VAL A 162 10.68 8.04 -4.57
C VAL A 162 11.79 7.16 -5.14
N THR A 163 13.00 7.31 -4.63
CA THR A 163 14.19 6.58 -5.09
C THR A 163 14.38 5.23 -4.40
N GLY A 164 13.74 5.02 -3.25
CA GLY A 164 13.79 3.77 -2.52
C GLY A 164 12.94 3.84 -1.27
N TYR A 165 12.54 2.67 -0.74
CA TYR A 165 11.88 2.58 0.55
C TYR A 165 12.28 1.29 1.28
N LYS A 166 12.08 1.30 2.59
CA LYS A 166 12.14 0.15 3.47
C LYS A 166 10.90 0.15 4.32
N ASP A 167 10.35 -1.03 4.57
CA ASP A 167 9.20 -1.20 5.43
C ASP A 167 9.48 -2.19 6.56
N SER A 168 8.65 -2.10 7.59
CA SER A 168 8.56 -3.08 8.67
C SER A 168 7.13 -3.09 9.18
N TYR A 169 6.67 -4.24 9.64
CA TYR A 169 5.33 -4.38 10.17
C TYR A 169 5.30 -5.30 11.40
N ASN A 170 4.32 -5.07 12.25
CA ASN A 170 3.93 -5.98 13.33
C ASN A 170 2.40 -5.99 13.45
N MET A 171 1.87 -6.94 14.21
CA MET A 171 0.43 -7.05 14.43
C MET A 171 0.15 -7.69 15.78
N ASP A 172 -0.98 -7.36 16.39
CA ASP A 172 -1.38 -7.94 17.68
C ASP A 172 -2.05 -9.30 17.51
N ARG A 173 -2.70 -9.53 16.36
CA ARG A 173 -3.42 -10.76 16.10
C ARG A 173 -3.64 -11.02 14.62
N ALA A 174 -3.52 -12.29 14.22
CA ALA A 174 -4.13 -12.83 13.01
C ALA A 174 -5.23 -13.85 13.37
N GLN A 175 -6.32 -13.84 12.61
CA GLN A 175 -7.39 -14.83 12.70
C GLN A 175 -7.62 -15.44 11.33
N PHE A 176 -7.53 -16.76 11.26
CA PHE A 176 -7.63 -17.51 10.01
C PHE A 176 -8.93 -18.29 9.96
N LYS A 177 -9.58 -18.27 8.80
CA LYS A 177 -10.71 -19.14 8.51
C LYS A 177 -10.54 -19.71 7.12
N PHE A 178 -10.27 -21.01 7.05
CA PHE A 178 -10.22 -21.78 5.81
C PHE A 178 -11.43 -22.71 5.76
N THR A 179 -12.19 -22.61 4.67
CA THR A 179 -13.33 -23.52 4.40
C THR A 179 -12.86 -24.73 3.60
N ASN A 180 -13.61 -25.84 3.67
CA ASN A 180 -13.34 -27.06 2.90
C ASN A 180 -11.92 -27.66 3.10
N LEU A 181 -11.35 -27.52 4.31
CA LEU A 181 -10.19 -28.31 4.70
C LEU A 181 -10.53 -29.81 4.70
N PHE A 182 -9.58 -30.65 4.27
CA PHE A 182 -9.72 -32.12 4.21
C PHE A 182 -11.01 -32.59 3.54
N ASN A 183 -11.36 -31.99 2.39
CA ASN A 183 -12.56 -32.31 1.62
C ASN A 183 -13.85 -32.24 2.47
N GLY A 184 -13.92 -31.30 3.41
CA GLY A 184 -15.11 -31.04 4.22
C GLY A 184 -15.24 -31.89 5.48
N ASN A 185 -14.21 -32.64 5.88
CA ASN A 185 -14.20 -33.32 7.18
C ASN A 185 -14.25 -32.28 8.32
N LYS A 186 -15.43 -32.14 8.95
CA LYS A 186 -15.71 -31.09 9.93
C LYS A 186 -14.86 -31.21 11.20
N GLU A 187 -14.51 -32.42 11.62
CA GLU A 187 -13.75 -32.66 12.85
C GLU A 187 -12.28 -32.28 12.67
N LEU A 188 -11.68 -32.72 11.56
CA LEU A 188 -10.31 -32.31 11.21
C LEU A 188 -10.25 -30.81 10.92
N ALA A 189 -11.21 -30.27 10.16
CA ALA A 189 -11.24 -28.85 9.82
C ALA A 189 -11.38 -27.96 11.06
N SER A 190 -12.23 -28.33 12.03
CA SER A 190 -12.40 -27.53 13.26
C SER A 190 -11.15 -27.59 14.14
N THR A 191 -10.54 -28.77 14.25
CA THR A 191 -9.29 -28.98 15.01
C THR A 191 -8.15 -28.16 14.40
N ILE A 192 -7.93 -28.25 13.09
CA ILE A 192 -6.86 -27.53 12.40
C ILE A 192 -7.08 -26.02 12.45
N ASN A 193 -8.30 -25.52 12.20
CA ASN A 193 -8.59 -24.10 12.33
C ASN A 193 -8.30 -23.59 13.75
N ARG A 194 -8.64 -24.37 14.79
CA ARG A 194 -8.31 -24.02 16.17
C ARG A 194 -6.80 -23.94 16.38
N VAL A 195 -6.05 -24.97 16.00
CA VAL A 195 -4.59 -24.98 16.19
C VAL A 195 -3.91 -23.82 15.46
N ILE A 196 -4.30 -23.54 14.22
CA ILE A 196 -3.78 -22.41 13.44
C ILE A 196 -4.04 -21.08 14.16
N ASN A 197 -5.24 -20.88 14.70
CA ASN A 197 -5.58 -19.65 15.41
C ASN A 197 -4.89 -19.56 16.78
N ASP A 198 -4.79 -20.65 17.53
CA ASP A 198 -4.09 -20.68 18.81
C ASP A 198 -2.59 -20.38 18.62
N ASN A 199 -2.04 -20.78 17.48
CA ASN A 199 -0.64 -20.59 17.09
C ASN A 199 -0.50 -19.61 15.92
N TRP A 200 -1.26 -18.53 15.91
CA TRP A 200 -1.33 -17.62 14.76
C TRP A 200 0.03 -16.98 14.38
N GLU A 201 0.91 -16.71 15.35
CA GLU A 201 2.20 -16.04 15.12
C GLU A 201 3.13 -16.83 14.17
N PRO A 202 3.46 -18.10 14.44
CA PRO A 202 4.26 -18.87 13.49
C PRO A 202 3.56 -19.04 12.15
N VAL A 203 2.23 -19.19 12.11
CA VAL A 203 1.49 -19.35 10.85
C VAL A 203 1.55 -18.09 9.99
N ILE A 204 1.32 -16.92 10.60
CA ILE A 204 1.34 -15.67 9.84
C ILE A 204 2.75 -15.38 9.32
N ARG A 205 3.83 -15.79 10.00
CA ARG A 205 5.20 -15.60 9.51
C ARG A 205 5.51 -16.30 8.19
N ASP A 206 4.86 -17.43 7.91
CA ASP A 206 5.04 -18.14 6.63
C ASP A 206 4.24 -17.50 5.49
N ILE A 207 3.15 -16.79 5.80
CA ILE A 207 2.20 -16.24 4.81
C ILE A 207 2.43 -14.72 4.59
N ALA A 208 2.78 -14.00 5.66
CA ALA A 208 2.90 -12.55 5.71
C ALA A 208 3.87 -11.94 4.69
N PRO A 209 5.11 -12.46 4.52
CA PRO A 209 6.11 -11.74 3.73
C PRO A 209 5.64 -11.42 2.32
N VAL A 210 5.15 -12.42 1.58
CA VAL A 210 4.74 -12.24 0.18
C VAL A 210 3.49 -11.36 0.06
N ALA A 211 2.51 -11.57 0.93
CA ALA A 211 1.27 -10.80 0.91
C ALA A 211 1.52 -9.32 1.26
N PHE A 212 2.26 -9.04 2.34
CA PHE A 212 2.56 -7.67 2.75
C PHE A 212 3.49 -6.95 1.79
N GLU A 213 4.49 -7.62 1.21
CA GLU A 213 5.33 -7.03 0.17
C GLU A 213 4.47 -6.52 -1.00
N THR A 214 3.52 -7.34 -1.46
CA THR A 214 2.61 -6.98 -2.55
C THR A 214 1.69 -5.82 -2.17
N ILE A 215 1.09 -5.86 -0.96
CA ILE A 215 0.20 -4.79 -0.47
C ILE A 215 0.95 -3.47 -0.30
N ILE A 216 2.11 -3.48 0.37
CA ILE A 216 2.91 -2.29 0.64
C ILE A 216 3.41 -1.70 -0.68
N SER A 217 3.89 -2.54 -1.61
CA SER A 217 4.30 -2.10 -2.94
C SER A 217 3.15 -1.43 -3.70
N ALA A 218 1.93 -2.01 -3.66
CA ALA A 218 0.75 -1.39 -4.26
C ALA A 218 0.48 0.01 -3.67
N CYS A 219 0.43 0.13 -2.33
CA CYS A 219 0.23 1.42 -1.65
C CYS A 219 1.31 2.45 -2.04
N VAL A 220 2.58 2.05 -2.05
CA VAL A 220 3.70 2.92 -2.42
C VAL A 220 3.60 3.35 -3.89
N ASN A 221 3.21 2.46 -4.80
CA ASN A 221 3.06 2.78 -6.21
C ASN A 221 1.92 3.77 -6.46
N GLU A 222 0.81 3.64 -5.74
CA GLU A 222 -0.27 4.62 -5.81
C GLU A 222 0.16 5.99 -5.25
N ALA A 223 0.94 6.03 -4.16
CA ALA A 223 1.52 7.27 -3.65
C ALA A 223 2.51 7.92 -4.64
N LYS A 224 3.33 7.12 -5.34
CA LYS A 224 4.24 7.60 -6.38
C LYS A 224 3.50 8.28 -7.52
N LYS A 225 2.33 7.80 -7.92
CA LYS A 225 1.51 8.45 -8.96
C LYS A 225 1.09 9.86 -8.56
N LEU A 226 0.72 10.07 -7.28
CA LEU A 226 0.43 11.41 -6.77
C LEU A 226 1.66 12.32 -6.89
N PHE A 227 2.82 11.84 -6.47
CA PHE A 227 4.08 12.59 -6.51
C PHE A 227 4.56 12.92 -7.93
N ALA A 228 4.29 12.03 -8.89
CA ALA A 228 4.59 12.25 -10.30
C ALA A 228 3.59 13.17 -11.00
N ALA A 229 2.36 13.28 -10.50
CA ALA A 229 1.32 14.11 -11.09
C ALA A 229 1.31 15.55 -10.56
N VAL A 230 1.68 15.76 -9.30
CA VAL A 230 1.62 17.06 -8.63
C VAL A 230 3.03 17.62 -8.45
N PRO A 231 3.32 18.87 -8.91
CA PRO A 231 4.63 19.47 -8.71
C PRO A 231 5.03 19.55 -7.24
N ALA A 232 6.33 19.47 -6.97
CA ALA A 232 6.91 19.49 -5.64
C ALA A 232 6.50 20.73 -4.84
N ASP A 233 6.45 21.90 -5.48
CA ASP A 233 6.06 23.18 -4.88
C ASP A 233 4.55 23.30 -4.60
N ARG A 234 3.75 22.34 -5.08
CA ARG A 234 2.32 22.19 -4.78
C ARG A 234 2.04 21.11 -3.74
N LEU A 235 2.92 20.10 -3.63
CA LEU A 235 2.91 19.13 -2.54
C LEU A 235 3.37 19.77 -1.24
N LEU A 236 4.42 20.59 -1.33
CA LEU A 236 5.05 21.30 -0.23
C LEU A 236 5.36 22.73 -0.67
N LEU A 237 4.64 23.70 -0.10
CA LEU A 237 4.80 25.11 -0.42
C LEU A 237 6.18 25.60 0.05
N PRO A 238 6.88 26.46 -0.70
CA PRO A 238 8.16 27.03 -0.27
C PRO A 238 8.02 27.93 0.97
#